data_AF-A0A5C7EZD0-F1
#
_entry.id   AF-A0A5C7EZD0-F1
#
_cell.length_a   1.000
_cell.length_b   1.000
_cell.length_c   1.000
_cell.angle_alpha   90.00
_cell.angle_beta   90.00
_cell.angle_gamma   90.00
#
_symmetry.space_group_name_H-M   'P 1'
#
loop_
_entity.id
_entity.type
_entity.pdbx_description
1 polymer ?
#
loop_
_entity_poly.entity_id
_entity_poly.type
_entity_poly.pdbx_seq_one_letter_code
_entity_poly.pdbx_strand_id
1 'polypeptide(L)'
;MENLQNNTPESGNTPKRNQYISADELINRMKVAFSNAQEPEIQSQLETVGITKAKLESYLQEIEQLEQLSNTQRQAYGEQYAETDRFNNKLAEIDLLYTRHRNLCKIAMKGNRQAYATLGIDKGRKRAFSAWYQQVSNFYAQLLANDDFKAKAAEVNINNADITAQQNALQEISTLKQSQKKELGEAQKATEIRDEALDLLYPKYSELTAYAKVLFPNDQTLEKLGIIVR
;
A
#
# COMPACT_ATOMS: atom_id res chain seq x y z
N MET A 1 -28.46 -19.08 -13.04
CA MET A 1 -28.75 -19.29 -14.47
C MET A 1 -28.65 -17.90 -15.09
N GLU A 2 -27.68 -17.60 -15.94
CA GLU A 2 -27.44 -18.23 -17.23
C GLU A 2 -25.98 -17.96 -17.65
N ASN A 3 -25.29 -19.02 -18.10
CA ASN A 3 -23.97 -18.97 -18.73
C ASN A 3 -24.14 -18.46 -20.17
N LEU A 4 -23.30 -17.53 -20.61
CA LEU A 4 -23.12 -17.27 -22.03
C LEU A 4 -21.69 -17.59 -22.43
N GLN A 5 -21.62 -18.47 -23.42
CA GLN A 5 -20.47 -19.20 -23.90
C GLN A 5 -19.45 -18.32 -24.62
N ASN A 6 -18.21 -18.79 -24.52
CA ASN A 6 -17.09 -18.49 -25.40
C ASN A 6 -17.49 -18.44 -26.88
N ASN A 7 -17.05 -17.39 -27.57
CA ASN A 7 -16.78 -17.42 -29.01
C ASN A 7 -15.43 -16.75 -29.25
N THR A 8 -14.41 -17.57 -29.48
CA THR A 8 -13.10 -17.15 -29.99
C THR A 8 -13.15 -17.15 -31.52
N PRO A 9 -12.60 -16.13 -32.20
CA PRO A 9 -11.97 -16.32 -33.49
C PRO A 9 -10.45 -16.39 -33.30
N GLU A 10 -9.84 -17.43 -33.86
CA GLU A 10 -8.38 -17.56 -33.98
C GLU A 10 -7.80 -16.53 -34.96
N SER A 11 -6.49 -16.32 -34.77
CA SER A 11 -5.52 -15.70 -35.68
C SER A 11 -5.40 -14.17 -35.69
N GLY A 12 -4.39 -13.69 -34.95
CA GLY A 12 -3.82 -12.36 -35.13
C GLY A 12 -2.75 -12.05 -34.09
N ASN A 13 -1.52 -12.55 -34.32
CA ASN A 13 -0.26 -12.09 -33.74
C ASN A 13 -0.35 -11.50 -32.31
N THR A 14 -0.46 -12.35 -31.29
CA THR A 14 -0.45 -11.90 -29.89
C THR A 14 0.90 -11.22 -29.62
N PRO A 15 0.95 -9.92 -29.30
CA PRO A 15 2.21 -9.29 -28.92
C PRO A 15 2.78 -10.06 -27.72
N LYS A 16 4.07 -10.44 -27.78
CA LYS A 16 4.79 -11.10 -26.69
C LYS A 16 4.47 -10.33 -25.41
N ARG A 17 3.68 -10.91 -24.50
CA ARG A 17 3.39 -10.31 -23.19
C ARG A 17 4.74 -10.05 -22.53
N ASN A 18 5.07 -8.77 -22.35
CA ASN A 18 6.23 -8.39 -21.58
C ASN A 18 5.93 -8.85 -20.14
N GLN A 19 6.50 -9.98 -19.75
CA GLN A 19 6.22 -10.60 -18.47
C GLN A 19 6.78 -9.67 -17.40
N TYR A 20 5.90 -9.11 -16.57
CA TYR A 20 6.33 -8.31 -15.42
C TYR A 20 7.15 -9.21 -14.49
N ILE A 21 8.35 -8.77 -14.17
CA ILE A 21 9.26 -9.41 -13.21
C ILE A 21 9.21 -8.55 -11.95
N SER A 22 8.96 -9.16 -10.80
CA SER A 22 8.99 -8.43 -9.53
C SER A 22 10.42 -8.07 -9.14
N ALA A 23 10.58 -7.06 -8.27
CA ALA A 23 11.89 -6.72 -7.71
C ALA A 23 12.55 -7.95 -7.04
N ASP A 24 11.79 -8.70 -6.23
CA ASP A 24 12.27 -9.93 -5.57
C ASP A 24 12.74 -10.99 -6.59
N GLU A 25 12.00 -11.15 -7.70
CA GLU A 25 12.41 -12.09 -8.76
C GLU A 25 13.68 -11.62 -9.47
N LEU A 26 13.82 -10.32 -9.73
CA LEU A 26 15.01 -9.75 -10.34
C LEU A 26 16.22 -9.85 -9.41
N ILE A 27 16.07 -9.56 -8.11
CA ILE A 27 17.11 -9.75 -7.09
C ILE A 27 17.60 -11.20 -7.08
N ASN A 28 16.67 -12.17 -7.08
CA ASN A 28 17.04 -13.59 -7.14
C ASN A 28 17.78 -13.97 -8.41
N ARG A 29 17.37 -13.45 -9.58
CA ARG A 29 18.08 -13.69 -10.85
C ARG A 29 19.51 -13.14 -10.81
N MET A 30 19.68 -11.92 -10.30
CA MET A 30 21.00 -11.31 -10.14
C MET A 30 21.88 -12.11 -9.18
N LYS A 31 21.31 -12.57 -8.04
CA LYS A 31 22.01 -13.42 -7.08
C LYS A 31 22.53 -14.69 -7.72
N VAL A 32 21.68 -15.42 -8.43
CA VAL A 32 22.07 -16.65 -9.16
C VAL A 32 23.19 -16.37 -10.16
N ALA A 33 23.06 -15.32 -10.97
CA ALA A 33 24.06 -14.98 -11.97
C ALA A 33 25.41 -14.62 -11.33
N PHE A 34 25.44 -13.77 -10.30
CA PHE A 34 26.67 -13.37 -9.64
C PHE A 34 27.32 -14.51 -8.86
N SER A 35 26.54 -15.35 -8.18
CA SER A 35 27.07 -16.52 -7.46
C SER A 35 27.68 -17.54 -8.42
N ASN A 36 26.96 -17.91 -9.48
CA ASN A 36 27.44 -18.93 -10.41
C ASN A 36 28.60 -18.42 -11.28
N ALA A 37 28.66 -17.11 -11.53
CA ALA A 37 29.81 -16.48 -12.20
C ALA A 37 31.14 -16.69 -11.48
N GLN A 38 31.13 -17.02 -10.18
CA GLN A 38 32.34 -17.32 -9.41
C GLN A 38 32.86 -18.75 -9.59
N GLU A 39 32.12 -19.63 -10.29
CA GLU A 39 32.60 -20.99 -10.60
C GLU A 39 33.91 -20.91 -11.41
N PRO A 40 34.97 -21.68 -11.07
CA PRO A 40 36.30 -21.49 -11.66
C PRO A 40 36.34 -21.51 -13.19
N GLU A 41 35.54 -22.38 -13.81
CA GLU A 41 35.41 -22.49 -15.26
C GLU A 41 34.81 -21.23 -15.89
N ILE A 42 33.81 -20.61 -15.26
CA ILE A 42 33.15 -19.39 -15.72
C ILE A 42 34.01 -18.17 -15.41
N GLN A 43 34.50 -18.07 -14.18
CA GLN A 43 35.28 -16.95 -13.68
C GLN A 43 36.55 -16.73 -14.51
N SER A 44 37.23 -17.79 -14.93
CA SER A 44 38.44 -17.69 -15.75
C SER A 44 38.21 -16.96 -17.08
N GLN A 45 37.04 -17.14 -17.69
CA GLN A 45 36.66 -16.45 -18.93
C GLN A 45 36.19 -15.02 -18.65
N LEU A 46 35.38 -14.81 -17.60
CA LEU A 46 34.89 -13.49 -17.20
C LEU A 46 36.02 -12.53 -16.81
N GLU A 47 37.13 -13.05 -16.27
CA GLU A 47 38.30 -12.25 -15.93
C GLU A 47 38.96 -11.62 -17.17
N THR A 48 38.86 -12.27 -18.34
CA THR A 48 39.41 -11.74 -19.62
C THR A 48 38.73 -10.45 -20.09
N VAL A 49 37.50 -10.20 -19.61
CA VAL A 49 36.72 -8.98 -19.90
C VAL A 49 36.63 -8.05 -18.67
N GLY A 50 37.45 -8.29 -17.65
CA GLY A 50 37.56 -7.41 -16.49
C GLY A 50 36.47 -7.59 -15.43
N ILE A 51 35.71 -8.70 -15.47
CA ILE A 51 34.80 -9.10 -14.39
C ILE A 51 35.59 -10.02 -13.44
N THR A 52 36.19 -9.40 -12.43
CA THR A 52 37.03 -10.10 -11.45
C THR A 52 36.19 -10.70 -10.33
N LYS A 53 36.76 -11.70 -9.65
CA LYS A 53 36.14 -12.29 -8.46
C LYS A 53 35.79 -11.24 -7.39
N ALA A 54 36.66 -10.24 -7.19
CA ALA A 54 36.43 -9.15 -6.25
C ALA A 54 35.20 -8.28 -6.63
N LYS A 55 34.96 -8.06 -7.92
CA LYS A 55 33.73 -7.37 -8.38
C LYS A 55 32.48 -8.19 -8.06
N LEU A 56 32.51 -9.50 -8.34
CA LEU A 56 31.38 -10.39 -8.05
C LEU A 56 31.08 -10.46 -6.54
N GLU A 57 32.12 -10.51 -5.71
CA GLU A 57 31.96 -10.46 -4.24
C GLU A 57 31.31 -9.14 -3.79
N SER A 58 31.71 -8.00 -4.36
CA SER A 58 31.05 -6.71 -4.13
C SER A 58 29.59 -6.71 -4.57
N TYR A 59 29.27 -7.30 -5.73
CA TYR A 59 27.90 -7.35 -6.22
C TYR A 59 27.01 -8.24 -5.34
N LEU A 60 27.56 -9.33 -4.79
CA LEU A 60 26.85 -10.18 -3.85
C LEU A 60 26.56 -9.48 -2.51
N GLN A 61 27.47 -8.62 -2.04
CA GLN A 61 27.19 -7.77 -0.86
C GLN A 61 26.07 -6.77 -1.13
N GLU A 62 26.01 -6.18 -2.33
CA GLU A 62 24.91 -5.31 -2.74
C GLU A 62 23.57 -6.07 -2.85
N ILE A 63 23.60 -7.35 -3.25
CA ILE A 63 22.42 -8.23 -3.22
C ILE A 63 21.93 -8.45 -1.80
N GLU A 64 22.81 -8.75 -0.84
CA GLU A 64 22.43 -8.92 0.56
C GLU A 64 21.77 -7.65 1.12
N GLN A 65 22.31 -6.47 0.77
CA GLN A 65 21.69 -5.19 1.12
C GLN A 65 20.30 -5.04 0.47
N LEU A 66 20.15 -5.39 -0.81
CA LEU A 66 18.85 -5.33 -1.50
C LEU A 66 17.80 -6.27 -0.88
N GLU A 67 18.22 -7.47 -0.46
CA GLU A 67 17.33 -8.41 0.25
C GLU A 67 16.86 -7.81 1.59
N GLN A 68 17.76 -7.16 2.34
CA GLN A 68 17.40 -6.44 3.56
C GLN A 68 16.43 -5.28 3.29
N LEU A 69 16.69 -4.46 2.26
CA LEU A 69 15.81 -3.36 1.86
C LEU A 69 14.42 -3.86 1.44
N SER A 70 14.36 -4.99 0.73
CA SER A 70 13.10 -5.63 0.34
C SER A 70 12.31 -6.14 1.55
N ASN A 71 13.00 -6.67 2.56
CA ASN A 71 12.38 -7.06 3.82
C ASN A 71 11.83 -5.86 4.62
N THR A 72 12.62 -4.77 4.71
CA THR A 72 12.18 -3.51 5.34
C THR A 72 10.95 -2.95 4.64
N GLN A 73 10.93 -2.95 3.31
CA GLN A 73 9.79 -2.49 2.53
C GLN A 73 8.54 -3.35 2.81
N ARG A 74 8.68 -4.68 2.87
CA ARG A 74 7.58 -5.59 3.21
C ARG A 74 7.02 -5.34 4.61
N GLN A 75 7.90 -5.07 5.59
CA GLN A 75 7.48 -4.72 6.95
C GLN A 75 6.69 -3.41 6.98
N ALA A 76 7.20 -2.36 6.33
CA ALA A 76 6.54 -1.06 6.26
C ALA A 76 5.14 -1.13 5.62
N TYR A 77 4.96 -1.94 4.57
CA TYR A 77 3.63 -2.18 4.01
C TYR A 77 2.71 -2.95 4.99
N GLY A 78 3.25 -3.89 5.75
CA GLY A 78 2.50 -4.57 6.82
C GLY A 78 1.97 -3.60 7.88
N GLU A 79 2.81 -2.66 8.31
CA GLU A 79 2.45 -1.60 9.27
C GLU A 79 1.41 -0.64 8.66
N GLN A 80 1.61 -0.21 7.42
CA GLN A 80 0.65 0.62 6.68
C GLN A 80 -0.74 -0.05 6.58
N TYR A 81 -0.79 -1.35 6.30
CA TYR A 81 -2.05 -2.09 6.23
C TYR A 81 -2.73 -2.16 7.60
N ALA A 82 -1.98 -2.48 8.65
CA ALA A 82 -2.51 -2.55 10.00
C ALA A 82 -3.12 -1.21 10.46
N GLU A 83 -2.44 -0.08 10.21
CA GLU A 83 -2.95 1.24 10.57
C GLU A 83 -4.13 1.67 9.68
N THR A 84 -4.15 1.25 8.41
CA THR A 84 -5.29 1.47 7.52
C THR A 84 -6.53 0.73 8.00
N ASP A 85 -6.38 -0.52 8.43
CA ASP A 85 -7.49 -1.31 8.97
C ASP A 85 -8.03 -0.71 10.27
N ARG A 86 -7.13 -0.30 11.19
CA ARG A 86 -7.51 0.41 12.43
C ARG A 86 -8.32 1.67 12.13
N PHE A 87 -7.83 2.50 11.21
CA PHE A 87 -8.52 3.72 10.78
C PHE A 87 -9.90 3.41 10.18
N ASN A 88 -9.99 2.46 9.25
CA ASN A 88 -11.24 2.10 8.56
C ASN A 88 -12.28 1.52 9.52
N ASN A 89 -11.85 0.65 10.45
CA ASN A 89 -12.74 0.06 11.45
C ASN A 89 -13.30 1.14 12.38
N LYS A 90 -12.44 2.05 12.86
CA LYS A 90 -12.90 3.16 13.71
C LYS A 90 -13.82 4.13 12.96
N LEU A 91 -13.53 4.39 11.68
CA LEU A 91 -14.38 5.19 10.81
C LEU A 91 -15.78 4.58 10.68
N ALA A 92 -15.85 3.27 10.42
CA ALA A 92 -17.12 2.56 10.30
C ALA A 92 -17.91 2.53 11.62
N GLU A 93 -17.24 2.32 12.76
CA GLU A 93 -17.84 2.37 14.09
C GLU A 93 -18.51 3.73 14.36
N ILE A 94 -17.77 4.83 14.15
CA ILE A 94 -18.28 6.19 14.34
C ILE A 94 -19.40 6.49 13.35
N ASP A 95 -19.22 6.16 12.07
CA ASP A 95 -20.22 6.48 11.03
C ASP A 95 -21.54 5.73 11.24
N LEU A 96 -21.50 4.49 11.72
CA LEU A 96 -22.68 3.71 12.07
C LEU A 96 -23.48 4.40 13.19
N LEU A 97 -22.81 4.75 14.29
CA LEU A 97 -23.45 5.41 15.43
C LEU A 97 -23.93 6.81 15.08
N TYR A 98 -23.10 7.61 14.39
CA TYR A 98 -23.48 8.92 13.89
C TYR A 98 -24.72 8.85 12.99
N THR A 99 -24.78 7.90 12.07
CA THR A 99 -25.93 7.73 11.17
C THR A 99 -27.20 7.44 11.96
N ARG A 100 -27.13 6.55 12.95
CA ARG A 100 -28.25 6.25 13.84
C ARG A 100 -28.68 7.48 14.63
N HIS A 101 -27.76 8.16 15.30
CA HIS A 101 -28.05 9.33 16.14
C HIS A 101 -28.65 10.46 15.31
N ARG A 102 -28.05 10.76 14.15
CA ARG A 102 -28.56 11.76 13.22
C ARG A 102 -29.99 11.45 12.78
N ASN A 103 -30.30 10.20 12.45
CA ASN A 103 -31.66 9.83 12.03
C ASN A 103 -32.68 9.91 13.17
N LEU A 104 -32.28 9.56 14.40
CA LEU A 104 -33.13 9.74 15.57
C LEU A 104 -33.40 11.22 15.86
N CYS A 105 -32.37 12.08 15.82
CA CYS A 105 -32.53 13.52 15.98
C CYS A 105 -33.43 14.14 14.89
N LYS A 106 -33.36 13.66 13.64
CA LYS A 106 -34.31 14.07 12.58
C LYS A 106 -35.76 13.85 12.97
N ILE A 107 -36.05 12.70 13.58
CA ILE A 107 -37.39 12.33 14.00
C ILE A 107 -37.80 13.15 15.23
N ALA A 108 -36.97 13.17 16.28
CA ALA A 108 -37.25 13.86 17.54
C ALA A 108 -37.42 15.38 17.38
N MET A 109 -36.71 15.99 16.43
CA MET A 109 -36.70 17.43 16.20
C MET A 109 -37.46 17.83 14.94
N LYS A 110 -38.36 16.97 14.44
CA LYS A 110 -39.15 17.24 13.23
C LYS A 110 -39.91 18.57 13.35
N GLY A 111 -39.80 19.41 12.33
CA GLY A 111 -40.42 20.75 12.31
C GLY A 111 -39.58 21.84 13.00
N ASN A 112 -38.53 21.48 13.77
CA ASN A 112 -37.60 22.45 14.33
C ASN A 112 -36.54 22.84 13.28
N ARG A 113 -36.81 23.91 12.54
CA ARG A 113 -35.91 24.42 11.48
C ARG A 113 -34.53 24.79 11.99
N GLN A 114 -34.44 25.34 13.21
CA GLN A 114 -33.17 25.72 13.83
C GLN A 114 -32.31 24.48 14.09
N ALA A 115 -32.88 23.45 14.72
CA ALA A 115 -32.19 22.18 14.95
C ALA A 115 -31.69 21.55 13.63
N TYR A 116 -32.53 21.58 12.60
CA TYR A 116 -32.17 21.03 11.29
C TYR A 116 -30.93 21.71 10.69
N ALA A 117 -30.93 23.05 10.68
CA ALA A 117 -29.84 23.84 10.13
C ALA A 117 -28.56 23.75 10.99
N THR A 118 -28.67 23.91 12.31
CA THR A 118 -27.52 23.94 13.24
C THR A 118 -26.83 22.58 13.34
N LEU A 119 -27.60 21.49 13.45
CA LEU A 119 -27.04 20.14 13.50
C LEU A 119 -26.63 19.62 12.11
N GLY A 120 -27.01 20.31 11.04
CA GLY A 120 -26.76 19.89 9.66
C GLY A 120 -27.45 18.56 9.30
N ILE A 121 -28.57 18.27 9.95
CA ILE A 121 -29.32 17.02 9.73
C ILE A 121 -30.17 17.09 8.46
N ASP A 122 -30.42 18.26 7.89
CA ASP A 122 -31.02 18.44 6.56
C ASP A 122 -30.05 18.12 5.39
N LYS A 123 -28.74 18.20 5.62
CA LYS A 123 -27.70 18.01 4.57
C LYS A 123 -27.35 16.55 4.33
N GLY A 124 -26.94 16.22 3.11
CA GLY A 124 -26.37 14.90 2.78
C GLY A 124 -25.11 14.57 3.61
N ARG A 125 -24.85 13.28 3.83
CA ARG A 125 -23.62 12.83 4.51
C ARG A 125 -22.41 13.06 3.59
N LYS A 126 -21.33 13.60 4.16
CA LYS A 126 -20.07 13.82 3.43
C LYS A 126 -19.31 12.50 3.30
N ARG A 127 -18.63 12.32 2.16
CA ARG A 127 -17.82 11.12 1.85
C ARG A 127 -16.33 11.32 2.12
N ALA A 128 -15.80 12.49 1.78
CA ALA A 128 -14.40 12.81 2.03
C ALA A 128 -14.15 12.95 3.54
N PHE A 129 -13.10 12.29 4.06
CA PHE A 129 -12.83 12.22 5.49
C PHE A 129 -12.84 13.58 6.19
N SER A 130 -12.15 14.59 5.65
CA SER A 130 -12.10 15.92 6.29
C SER A 130 -13.49 16.56 6.43
N ALA A 131 -14.30 16.52 5.36
CA ALA A 131 -15.64 17.07 5.37
C ALA A 131 -16.61 16.24 6.25
N TRP A 132 -16.44 14.91 6.26
CA TRP A 132 -17.17 14.00 7.15
C TRP A 132 -16.84 14.29 8.61
N TYR A 133 -15.55 14.39 8.95
CA TYR A 133 -15.07 14.66 10.30
C TYR A 133 -15.64 15.97 10.84
N GLN A 134 -15.59 17.04 10.05
CA GLN A 134 -16.20 18.33 10.40
C GLN A 134 -17.71 18.22 10.61
N GLN A 135 -18.41 17.49 9.74
CA GLN A 135 -19.86 17.29 9.86
C GLN A 135 -20.23 16.57 11.16
N VAL A 136 -19.54 15.47 11.47
CA VAL A 136 -19.81 14.66 12.67
C VAL A 136 -19.41 15.43 13.94
N SER A 137 -18.26 16.11 13.92
CA SER A 137 -17.78 16.93 15.03
C SER A 137 -18.75 18.06 15.35
N ASN A 138 -19.22 18.78 14.33
CA ASN A 138 -20.22 19.84 14.52
C ASN A 138 -21.53 19.27 15.10
N PHE A 139 -22.01 18.13 14.60
CA PHE A 139 -23.24 17.51 15.11
C PHE A 139 -23.17 17.26 16.63
N TYR A 140 -22.12 16.60 17.11
CA TYR A 140 -21.97 16.30 18.55
C TYR A 140 -21.65 17.55 19.39
N ALA A 141 -20.85 18.49 18.88
CA ALA A 141 -20.56 19.74 19.57
C ALA A 141 -21.83 20.58 19.77
N GLN A 142 -22.68 20.68 18.74
CA GLN A 142 -23.93 21.45 18.81
C GLN A 142 -24.99 20.75 19.67
N LEU A 143 -25.05 19.41 19.66
CA LEU A 143 -25.90 18.66 20.60
C LEU A 143 -25.50 18.92 22.06
N LEU A 144 -24.20 18.99 22.35
CA LEU A 144 -23.72 19.23 23.71
C LEU A 144 -23.94 20.67 24.17
N ALA A 145 -23.75 21.64 23.26
CA ALA A 145 -23.78 23.07 23.57
C ALA A 145 -25.20 23.66 23.71
N ASN A 146 -26.23 22.96 23.22
CA ASN A 146 -27.61 23.44 23.25
C ASN A 146 -28.48 22.54 24.12
N ASP A 147 -28.94 23.05 25.27
CA ASP A 147 -29.71 22.28 26.25
C ASP A 147 -31.04 21.76 25.71
N ASP A 148 -31.73 22.52 24.85
CA ASP A 148 -32.98 22.08 24.22
C ASP A 148 -32.73 20.90 23.26
N PHE A 149 -31.66 20.97 22.46
CA PHE A 149 -31.29 19.89 21.54
C PHE A 149 -30.87 18.65 22.31
N LYS A 150 -30.11 18.84 23.39
CA LYS A 150 -29.66 17.78 24.29
C LYS A 150 -30.85 17.08 24.96
N ALA A 151 -31.82 17.84 25.46
CA ALA A 151 -33.04 17.30 26.04
C ALA A 151 -33.84 16.48 25.00
N LYS A 152 -33.99 17.01 23.78
CA LYS A 152 -34.66 16.31 22.69
C LYS A 152 -33.92 15.07 22.20
N ALA A 153 -32.59 15.06 22.25
CA ALA A 153 -31.78 13.89 21.93
C ALA A 153 -31.91 12.80 23.01
N ALA A 154 -32.01 13.19 24.29
CA ALA A 154 -32.23 12.26 25.39
C ALA A 154 -33.58 11.52 25.30
N GLU A 155 -34.64 12.16 24.76
CA GLU A 155 -35.94 11.51 24.48
C GLU A 155 -35.81 10.29 23.54
N VAL A 156 -34.75 10.23 22.73
CA VAL A 156 -34.45 9.12 21.80
C VAL A 156 -33.21 8.33 22.22
N ASN A 157 -32.88 8.34 23.52
CA ASN A 157 -31.76 7.63 24.13
C ASN A 157 -30.38 8.03 23.59
N ILE A 158 -30.18 9.31 23.29
CA ILE A 158 -28.86 9.88 23.02
C ILE A 158 -28.50 10.77 24.20
N ASN A 159 -27.75 10.22 25.15
CA ASN A 159 -27.44 10.87 26.41
C ASN A 159 -26.07 11.56 26.37
N ASN A 160 -25.74 12.35 27.39
CA ASN A 160 -24.44 13.03 27.50
C ASN A 160 -23.26 12.05 27.41
N ALA A 161 -23.40 10.85 27.99
CA ALA A 161 -22.37 9.82 27.91
C ALA A 161 -22.10 9.39 26.46
N ASP A 162 -23.15 9.24 25.65
CA ASP A 162 -23.02 8.86 24.23
C ASP A 162 -22.38 9.97 23.40
N ILE A 163 -22.75 11.24 23.68
CA ILE A 163 -22.17 12.41 23.01
C ILE A 163 -20.67 12.52 23.33
N THR A 164 -20.30 12.42 24.61
CA THR A 164 -18.90 12.47 25.05
C THR A 164 -18.10 11.29 24.50
N ALA A 165 -18.65 10.08 24.49
CA ALA A 165 -18.00 8.91 23.91
C ALA A 165 -17.71 9.12 22.40
N GLN A 166 -18.64 9.73 21.66
CA GLN A 166 -18.42 10.05 20.24
C GLN A 166 -17.41 11.17 20.03
N GLN A 167 -17.35 12.18 20.91
CA GLN A 167 -16.29 13.19 20.86
C GLN A 167 -14.91 12.59 21.12
N ASN A 168 -14.79 11.65 22.07
CA ASN A 168 -13.55 10.92 22.32
C ASN A 168 -13.16 10.05 21.12
N ALA A 169 -14.12 9.33 20.53
CA ALA A 169 -13.90 8.53 19.32
C ALA A 169 -13.44 9.39 18.13
N LEU A 170 -13.94 10.63 18.00
CA LEU A 170 -13.47 11.59 17.00
C LEU A 170 -12.02 12.01 17.24
N GLN A 171 -11.61 12.20 18.50
CA GLN A 171 -10.20 12.48 18.81
C GLN A 171 -9.31 11.27 18.46
N GLU A 172 -9.75 10.06 18.78
CA GLU A 172 -9.03 8.82 18.47
C GLU A 172 -8.84 8.63 16.96
N ILE A 173 -9.89 8.78 16.15
CA ILE A 173 -9.78 8.60 14.69
C ILE A 173 -8.90 9.67 14.03
N SER A 174 -8.82 10.88 14.61
CA SER A 174 -7.89 11.92 14.15
C SER A 174 -6.43 11.47 14.34
N THR A 175 -6.11 10.86 15.47
CA THR A 175 -4.78 10.27 15.75
C THR A 175 -4.50 9.09 14.81
N LEU A 176 -5.47 8.18 14.61
CA LEU A 176 -5.33 7.07 13.67
C LEU A 176 -5.10 7.54 12.23
N LYS A 177 -5.75 8.64 11.81
CA LYS A 177 -5.54 9.21 10.47
C LYS A 177 -4.11 9.72 10.28
N GLN A 178 -3.52 10.32 11.31
CA GLN A 178 -2.14 10.79 11.29
C GLN A 178 -1.17 9.61 11.23
N SER A 179 -1.40 8.58 12.06
CA SER A 179 -0.65 7.33 12.06
C SER A 179 -0.67 6.66 10.68
N GLN A 180 -1.87 6.44 10.10
CA GLN A 180 -2.02 5.91 8.75
C GLN A 180 -1.21 6.71 7.70
N LYS A 181 -1.22 8.04 7.78
CA LYS A 181 -0.50 8.89 6.82
C LYS A 181 1.01 8.78 7.00
N LYS A 182 1.49 8.64 8.24
CA LYS A 182 2.90 8.41 8.56
C LYS A 182 3.37 7.09 7.93
N GLU A 183 2.68 5.99 8.23
CA GLU A 183 3.04 4.65 7.74
C GLU A 183 3.01 4.56 6.21
N LEU A 184 2.05 5.22 5.56
CA LEU A 184 2.01 5.33 4.09
C LEU A 184 3.29 6.00 3.55
N GLY A 185 3.75 7.07 4.19
CA GLY A 185 4.99 7.75 3.81
C GLY A 185 6.23 6.88 4.04
N GLU A 186 6.25 6.10 5.13
CA GLU A 186 7.35 5.18 5.43
C GLU A 186 7.43 4.02 4.44
N ALA A 187 6.29 3.44 4.04
CA ALA A 187 6.22 2.42 3.00
C ALA A 187 6.65 2.94 1.61
N GLN A 188 6.27 4.18 1.26
CA GLN A 188 6.72 4.84 0.04
C GLN A 188 8.24 5.05 0.05
N LYS A 189 8.77 5.63 1.13
CA LYS A 189 10.21 5.85 1.28
C LYS A 189 11.01 4.54 1.24
N ALA A 190 10.51 3.47 1.85
CA ALA A 190 11.16 2.16 1.79
C ALA A 190 11.17 1.57 0.37
N THR A 191 10.14 1.87 -0.43
CA THR A 191 10.10 1.51 -1.85
C THR A 191 11.14 2.29 -2.65
N GLU A 192 11.20 3.61 -2.46
CA GLU A 192 12.17 4.48 -3.14
C GLU A 192 13.62 4.04 -2.85
N ILE A 193 13.96 3.78 -1.58
CA ILE A 193 15.31 3.36 -1.19
C ILE A 193 15.69 2.01 -1.82
N ARG A 194 14.77 1.05 -1.83
CA ARG A 194 15.01 -0.26 -2.46
C ARG A 194 15.22 -0.10 -3.96
N ASP A 195 14.36 0.66 -4.62
CA ASP A 195 14.39 0.82 -6.07
C ASP A 195 15.65 1.58 -6.52
N GLU A 196 16.09 2.59 -5.75
CA GLU A 196 17.37 3.27 -5.99
C GLU A 196 18.56 2.30 -5.91
N ALA A 197 18.60 1.43 -4.88
CA ALA A 197 19.65 0.42 -4.78
C ALA A 197 19.59 -0.60 -5.93
N LEU A 198 18.39 -0.92 -6.41
CA LEU A 198 18.18 -1.85 -7.51
C LEU A 198 18.67 -1.25 -8.84
N ASP A 199 18.37 0.02 -9.07
CA ASP A 199 18.80 0.78 -10.25
C ASP A 199 20.33 0.92 -10.30
N LEU A 200 21.02 0.95 -9.16
CA LEU A 200 22.48 0.95 -9.10
C LEU A 200 23.09 -0.43 -9.42
N LEU A 201 22.43 -1.52 -9.04
CA LEU A 201 22.95 -2.87 -9.26
C LEU A 201 22.61 -3.41 -10.66
N TYR A 202 21.45 -3.04 -11.21
CA TYR A 202 20.96 -3.57 -12.48
C TYR A 202 21.90 -3.37 -13.69
N PRO A 203 22.61 -2.24 -13.85
CA PRO A 203 23.61 -2.09 -14.90
C PRO A 203 24.76 -3.09 -14.79
N LYS A 204 25.20 -3.44 -13.58
CA LYS A 204 26.27 -4.43 -13.34
C LYS A 204 25.82 -5.84 -13.74
N TYR A 205 24.58 -6.18 -13.43
CA TYR A 205 23.97 -7.43 -13.91
C TYR A 205 23.83 -7.46 -15.43
N SER A 206 23.44 -6.33 -16.04
CA SER A 206 23.30 -6.21 -17.49
C SER A 206 24.66 -6.36 -18.19
N GLU A 207 25.72 -5.76 -17.64
CA GLU A 207 27.10 -5.90 -18.11
C GLU A 207 27.57 -7.36 -18.06
N LEU A 208 27.42 -8.03 -16.91
CA LEU A 208 27.73 -9.46 -16.77
C LEU A 208 27.00 -10.28 -17.84
N THR A 209 25.70 -10.06 -17.98
CA THR A 209 24.85 -10.81 -18.92
C THR A 209 25.29 -10.60 -20.36
N ALA A 210 25.67 -9.36 -20.73
CA ALA A 210 26.15 -9.04 -22.06
C ALA A 210 27.47 -9.75 -22.39
N TYR A 211 28.46 -9.68 -21.49
CA TYR A 211 29.73 -10.37 -21.68
C TYR A 211 29.59 -11.88 -21.67
N ALA A 212 28.79 -12.44 -20.76
CA ALA A 212 28.55 -13.88 -20.70
C ALA A 212 27.99 -14.41 -22.03
N LYS A 213 27.05 -13.71 -22.67
CA LYS A 213 26.50 -14.10 -23.98
C LYS A 213 27.53 -14.13 -25.11
N VAL A 214 28.57 -13.30 -25.02
CA VAL A 214 29.65 -13.27 -26.01
C VAL A 214 30.68 -14.35 -25.73
N LEU A 215 31.04 -14.56 -24.46
CA LEU A 215 32.07 -15.53 -24.04
C LEU A 215 31.58 -16.98 -24.13
N PHE A 216 30.27 -17.21 -23.94
CA PHE A 216 29.66 -18.54 -23.87
C PHE A 216 28.55 -18.75 -24.92
N PRO A 217 28.82 -18.58 -26.23
CA PRO A 217 27.79 -18.62 -27.26
C PRO A 217 27.18 -20.03 -27.38
N ASN A 218 25.87 -20.16 -27.13
CA ASN A 218 25.12 -21.43 -27.15
C ASN A 218 25.63 -22.49 -26.14
N ASP A 219 26.22 -22.03 -25.04
CA ASP A 219 26.75 -22.88 -23.98
C ASP A 219 25.73 -23.10 -22.85
N GLN A 220 25.71 -24.29 -22.26
CA GLN A 220 24.92 -24.61 -21.06
C GLN A 220 25.30 -23.70 -19.85
N THR A 221 26.48 -23.09 -19.90
CA THR A 221 26.96 -22.06 -18.96
C THR A 221 25.99 -20.87 -18.84
N LEU A 222 25.32 -20.46 -19.92
CA LEU A 222 24.32 -19.38 -19.84
C LEU A 222 23.10 -19.79 -19.01
N GLU A 223 22.68 -21.05 -19.10
CA GLU A 223 21.60 -21.58 -18.26
C GLU A 223 22.02 -21.67 -16.79
N LYS A 224 23.28 -22.08 -16.52
CA LYS A 224 23.84 -22.05 -15.16
C LYS A 224 23.78 -20.64 -14.58
N LEU A 225 24.10 -19.61 -15.36
CA LEU A 225 24.02 -18.21 -14.93
C LEU A 225 22.58 -17.69 -14.78
N GLY A 226 21.55 -18.50 -15.08
CA GLY A 226 20.15 -18.08 -15.08
C GLY A 226 19.82 -17.13 -16.23
N ILE A 227 20.64 -17.08 -17.28
CA ILE A 227 20.46 -16.23 -18.45
C ILE A 227 19.70 -17.02 -19.51
N ILE A 228 18.43 -16.67 -19.71
CA ILE A 228 17.60 -17.28 -20.76
C ILE A 228 18.05 -16.75 -22.12
N VAL A 229 18.56 -17.65 -22.97
CA VAL A 229 18.81 -17.40 -24.39
C VAL A 229 17.50 -17.72 -25.14
N ARG A 230 16.99 -16.75 -25.90
CA ARG A 230 15.77 -16.89 -26.72
C ARG A 230 16.11 -16.78 -28.19
#